data_AF-A0A3D1RBY3-F1
#
_entry.id   AF-A0A3D1RBY3-F1
#
_cell.length_a   1.000
_cell.length_b   1.000
_cell.length_c   1.000
_cell.angle_alpha   90.00
_cell.angle_beta   90.00
_cell.angle_gamma   90.00
#
_symmetry.space_group_name_H-M   'P 1'
#
loop_
_entity.id
_entity.type
_entity.pdbx_description
1 polymer ?
#
loop_
_entity_poly.entity_id
_entity_poly.type
_entity_poly.pdbx_seq_one_letter_code
_entity_poly.pdbx_strand_id
1 'polypeptide(L)' 'MEKINLEDLVQYLYNEVSAEKRSAIDIALESNFELREKLQVMATASKRLAALSFSPRQQTIDSIMDYAAKGQEALSH' A
#
# COMPACT_ATOMS: atom_id res chain seq x y z
N MET A 1 -14.27 -5.54 -22.74
CA MET A 1 -14.21 -4.92 -21.40
C MET A 1 -13.88 -6.02 -20.42
N GLU A 2 -12.63 -6.05 -19.96
CA GLU A 2 -12.20 -6.99 -18.92
C GLU A 2 -13.01 -6.71 -17.66
N LYS A 3 -13.77 -7.70 -17.19
CA LYS A 3 -14.55 -7.56 -15.96
C LYS A 3 -13.56 -7.64 -14.81
N ILE A 4 -13.35 -6.52 -14.12
CA ILE A 4 -12.62 -6.52 -12.86
C ILE A 4 -13.42 -7.34 -11.85
N ASN A 5 -12.79 -8.40 -11.39
CA ASN A 5 -13.36 -9.31 -10.41
C ASN A 5 -12.83 -8.95 -9.00
N LEU A 6 -13.39 -9.60 -7.99
CA LEU A 6 -13.01 -9.36 -6.60
C LEU A 6 -11.54 -9.75 -6.32
N GLU A 7 -11.04 -10.73 -7.06
CA GLU A 7 -9.68 -11.28 -6.91
C GLU A 7 -8.63 -10.27 -7.37
N ASP A 8 -8.88 -9.59 -8.50
CA ASP A 8 -8.05 -8.51 -9.02
C ASP A 8 -8.00 -7.31 -8.03
N LEU A 9 -9.11 -7.00 -7.36
CA LEU A 9 -9.16 -5.95 -6.32
C LEU A 9 -8.35 -6.32 -5.07
N VAL A 10 -8.35 -7.61 -4.69
CA VAL A 10 -7.55 -8.10 -3.56
C VAL A 10 -6.06 -8.08 -3.89
N GLN A 11 -5.67 -8.56 -5.08
CA GLN A 11 -4.27 -8.48 -5.52
C GLN A 11 -3.81 -7.02 -5.64
N TYR A 12 -4.68 -6.12 -6.11
CA TYR A 12 -4.41 -4.68 -6.11
C TYR A 12 -4.16 -4.14 -4.70
N LEU A 13 -4.97 -4.53 -3.72
CA LEU A 13 -4.82 -4.10 -2.32
C LEU A 13 -3.46 -4.54 -1.72
N TYR A 14 -2.96 -5.71 -2.09
CA TYR A 14 -1.67 -6.24 -1.62
C TYR A 14 -0.49 -5.89 -2.54
N ASN A 15 -0.68 -5.06 -3.58
CA ASN A 15 0.32 -4.73 -4.60
C ASN A 15 0.88 -5.95 -5.36
N GLU A 16 0.09 -7.02 -5.51
CA GLU A 16 0.46 -8.26 -6.23
C GLU A 16 0.06 -8.25 -7.72
N VAL A 17 -0.37 -7.09 -8.24
CA VAL A 17 -0.75 -6.90 -9.65
C VAL A 17 0.41 -6.36 -10.48
N SER A 18 0.47 -6.77 -11.76
CA SER A 18 1.36 -6.15 -12.75
C SER A 18 1.01 -4.68 -12.97
N ALA A 19 1.99 -3.87 -13.40
CA ALA A 19 1.80 -2.44 -13.64
C ALA A 19 0.67 -2.15 -14.65
N GLU A 20 0.53 -3.01 -15.65
CA GLU A 20 -0.52 -2.95 -16.68
C GLU A 20 -1.91 -3.16 -16.07
N LYS A 21 -2.07 -4.20 -15.24
CA LYS A 21 -3.34 -4.46 -14.53
C LYS A 21 -3.67 -3.38 -13.52
N ARG A 22 -2.65 -2.83 -12.83
CA ARG A 22 -2.83 -1.72 -11.90
C ARG A 22 -3.45 -0.51 -12.58
N SER A 23 -2.92 -0.12 -13.74
CA SER A 23 -3.46 1.00 -14.52
C SER A 23 -4.90 0.74 -14.99
N ALA A 24 -5.21 -0.49 -15.43
CA ALA A 24 -6.57 -0.85 -15.81
C ALA A 24 -7.56 -0.76 -14.62
N ILE A 25 -7.12 -1.17 -13.43
CA ILE A 25 -7.90 -1.07 -12.19
C ILE A 25 -8.09 0.39 -11.78
N ASP A 26 -7.05 1.21 -11.87
CA ASP A 26 -7.13 2.65 -11.57
C ASP A 26 -8.15 3.37 -12.47
N ILE A 27 -8.11 3.13 -13.78
CA ILE A 27 -9.07 3.68 -14.74
C ILE A 27 -10.51 3.22 -14.42
N ALA A 28 -10.68 1.96 -14.06
CA ALA A 28 -11.98 1.42 -13.70
C ALA A 28 -12.50 1.99 -12.37
N LEU A 29 -11.63 2.25 -11.40
CA LEU A 29 -11.97 2.89 -10.12
C LEU A 29 -12.40 4.35 -10.30
N GLU A 30 -11.82 5.06 -11.27
CA GLU A 30 -12.23 6.43 -11.61
C GLU A 30 -13.64 6.47 -12.23
N SER A 31 -13.96 5.48 -13.07
CA SER A 31 -15.24 5.43 -13.78
C SER A 31 -16.38 4.79 -12.97
N ASN A 32 -16.09 3.97 -11.96
CA ASN A 32 -17.09 3.17 -11.25
C ASN A 32 -17.04 3.38 -9.73
N PHE A 33 -18.02 4.12 -9.23
CA PHE A 33 -18.17 4.44 -7.80
C PHE A 33 -18.41 3.21 -6.91
N GLU A 34 -19.17 2.22 -7.40
CA GLU A 34 -19.49 1.00 -6.64
C GLU A 34 -18.23 0.14 -6.41
N LEU A 35 -17.35 0.07 -7.41
CA LEU A 35 -16.06 -0.61 -7.30
C LEU A 35 -15.16 0.06 -6.26
N ARG A 36 -15.16 1.39 -6.22
CA ARG A 36 -14.40 2.16 -5.23
C ARG A 36 -14.89 1.91 -3.82
N GLU A 37 -16.20 1.87 -3.60
CA GLU A 37 -16.78 1.60 -2.29
C GLU A 37 -16.42 0.19 -1.80
N LYS A 38 -16.51 -0.82 -2.67
CA LYS A 38 -16.08 -2.20 -2.37
C LYS A 38 -14.60 -2.26 -2.00
N LEU A 39 -13.74 -1.60 -2.77
CA LEU A 39 -12.31 -1.52 -2.46
C LEU A 39 -12.06 -0.87 -1.09
N GLN A 40 -12.80 0.19 -0.77
CA GLN A 40 -12.65 0.90 0.49
C GLN A 40 -13.08 0.05 1.70
N VAL A 41 -14.15 -0.73 1.56
CA VAL A 41 -14.57 -1.70 2.58
C VAL A 41 -13.49 -2.78 2.79
N MET A 42 -12.95 -3.34 1.70
CA MET A 42 -11.88 -4.34 1.77
C MET A 42 -10.60 -3.78 2.39
N ALA A 43 -10.19 -2.57 2.01
CA ALA A 43 -9.04 -1.89 2.59
C ALA A 43 -9.21 -1.63 4.08
N THR A 44 -10.42 -1.26 4.50
CA THR A 44 -10.74 -1.05 5.93
C THR A 44 -10.71 -2.35 6.71
N ALA A 45 -11.24 -3.45 6.14
CA ALA A 45 -11.19 -4.77 6.75
C ALA A 45 -9.74 -5.29 6.88
N SER A 46 -8.92 -5.12 5.84
CA SER A 46 -7.49 -5.47 5.86
C SER A 46 -6.72 -4.69 6.93
N LYS A 47 -6.94 -3.37 7.04
CA LYS A 47 -6.32 -2.55 8.10
C LYS A 47 -6.71 -3.00 9.52
N ARG A 48 -7.96 -3.42 9.73
CA ARG A 48 -8.41 -3.97 11.02
C ARG A 48 -7.74 -5.31 11.33
N LEU A 49 -7.54 -6.15 10.32
CA LEU A 49 -6.83 -7.43 10.47
C LEU A 49 -5.35 -7.21 10.79
N ALA A 50 -4.74 -6.17 10.21
CA ALA A 50 -3.36 -5.75 10.48
C ALA A 50 -3.15 -5.09 11.86
N ALA A 51 -4.16 -5.06 12.73
CA ALA A 51 -4.06 -4.51 14.08
C ALA A 51 -3.10 -5.29 15.02
N LEU A 52 -2.43 -6.32 14.52
CA LEU A 52 -1.23 -6.87 15.15
C LEU A 52 -0.09 -5.85 15.02
N SER A 53 -0.06 -4.89 15.94
CA SER A 53 1.02 -3.93 16.09
C SER A 53 2.28 -4.64 16.58
N PHE A 54 3.20 -4.91 15.66
CA PHE A 54 4.56 -5.32 16.00
C PHE A 54 5.41 -4.06 16.16
N SER A 55 5.79 -3.74 17.40
CA SER A 55 6.73 -2.65 17.64
C SER A 55 8.12 -3.08 17.15
N PRO A 56 8.82 -2.28 16.33
CA PRO A 56 10.21 -2.54 16.03
C PRO A 56 11.04 -2.52 17.33
N ARG A 57 12.14 -3.25 17.35
CA ARG A 57 13.09 -3.20 18.47
C ARG A 57 13.72 -1.80 18.50
N GLN A 58 13.99 -1.28 19.69
CA GLN A 58 14.61 0.03 19.88
C GLN A 58 15.87 0.22 19.02
N GLN A 59 16.75 -0.78 18.96
CA GLN A 59 17.96 -0.78 18.14
C GLN A 59 17.70 -0.50 16.65
N THR A 60 16.58 -0.99 16.10
CA THR A 60 16.20 -0.75 14.71
C THR A 60 15.81 0.71 14.49
N ILE A 61 15.11 1.32 15.46
CA ILE A 61 14.78 2.75 15.42
C ILE A 61 16.08 3.57 15.46
N ASP A 62 16.97 3.27 16.40
CA ASP A 62 18.24 3.97 16.56
C ASP A 62 19.09 3.89 15.28
N SER A 63 19.18 2.71 14.65
CA SER A 63 19.92 2.52 13.40
C SER A 63 19.36 3.32 12.22
N ILE A 64 18.03 3.47 12.12
CA ILE A 64 17.39 4.28 11.07
C ILE A 64 17.69 5.77 11.30
N MET A 65 17.62 6.23 12.55
CA MET A 65 17.92 7.62 12.91
C MET A 65 19.39 7.97 12.62
N ASP A 66 20.31 7.09 12.98
CA ASP A 66 21.73 7.25 12.69
C ASP A 66 22.01 7.32 11.17
N TYR A 67 21.34 6.48 10.38
CA TYR A 67 21.46 6.50 8.92
C TYR A 67 20.94 7.82 8.33
N ALA A 68 19.78 8.29 8.77
CA ALA A 68 19.20 9.55 8.31
C ALA A 68 20.07 10.76 8.67
N ALA A 69 20.63 10.78 9.88
CA ALA A 69 21.54 11.83 10.34
C ALA A 69 22.80 11.91 9.47
N LYS A 70 23.43 10.76 9.18
CA LYS A 70 24.60 10.69 8.29
C LYS A 70 24.28 11.15 6.86
N GLY A 71 23.08 10.83 6.36
CA GLY A 71 22.61 11.30 5.06
C GLY A 71 22.46 12.82 4.99
N GLN A 72 22.00 13.46 6.07
CA GLN A 72 21.95 14.93 6.16
C GLN A 72 23.34 15.56 6.24
N GLU A 73 24.26 14.96 6.99
CA GLU A 73 25.65 15.42 7.11
C GLU A 73 26.40 15.34 5.78
N ALA A 74 26.14 14.31 4.98
CA ALA A 74 26.67 14.16 3.62
C ALA A 74 26.04 15.11 2.57
N LEU A 75 24.86 15.68 2.84
CA LEU A 75 24.18 16.66 1.98
C LEU A 75 24.47 18.11 2.37
N SER A 76 25.11 18.33 3.52
CA SER A 76 25.45 19.66 4.06
C SER A 76 26.94 20.01 3.92
N HIS A 77 27.72 19.17 3.23
CA HIS A 77 29.08 19.40 2.75
C HIS A 77 29.13 19.40 1.22
#